data_AF-A0A1A7NXA2-F1
#
_entry.id   AF-A0A1A7NXA2-F1
#
_cell.length_a   1.000
_cell.length_b   1.000
_cell.length_c   1.000
_cell.angle_alpha   90.00
_cell.angle_beta   90.00
_cell.angle_gamma   90.00
#
_symmetry.space_group_name_H-M   'P 1'
#
loop_
_entity.id
_entity.type
_entity.pdbx_description
1 polymer ?
#
loop_
_entity_poly.entity_id
_entity_poly.type
_entity_poly.pdbx_seq_one_letter_code
_entity_poly.pdbx_strand_id
1 'polypeptide(L)'
;MMKSKNLSLLLSVAFAFVLSACSQLALPGKEKPAPVAEKVAENAELKAISDSAKSLPSFIYQTANQTYTAYFSGKNIVYIDVSGNNAEKIYLKNGQVIAVANGAKLYDFKAANADAQAVKAKKNAEAWVKKLGYNSADRNIGAVRTGEEAKLNYLCIAKVQQVAGTKRVLRTSANSAGSTERLTAKMRLNGNQFYRMDCVLSGDRVAKLSLIANK
;
A
#
# COMPACT_ATOMS: atom_id res chain seq x y z
N MET A 1 27.01 -68.39 69.99
CA MET A 1 26.57 -68.07 68.60
C MET A 1 27.02 -66.64 68.30
N MET A 2 28.14 -66.47 67.57
CA MET A 2 28.23 -65.98 66.16
C MET A 2 27.59 -64.58 66.01
N LYS A 3 28.32 -63.45 65.96
CA LYS A 3 29.38 -62.95 65.03
C LYS A 3 28.92 -62.72 63.58
N SER A 4 28.75 -61.42 63.29
CA SER A 4 29.05 -60.62 62.07
C SER A 4 28.49 -61.02 60.70
N LYS A 5 28.02 -60.00 59.94
CA LYS A 5 28.78 -59.36 58.83
C LYS A 5 27.98 -58.30 58.03
N ASN A 6 28.71 -57.23 57.66
CA ASN A 6 28.69 -56.47 56.38
C ASN A 6 27.46 -55.58 56.04
N LEU A 7 27.52 -54.44 55.33
CA LEU A 7 28.59 -53.65 54.68
C LEU A 7 28.07 -52.22 54.37
N SER A 8 28.94 -51.21 54.56
CA SER A 8 29.15 -49.95 53.82
C SER A 8 28.26 -49.52 52.63
N LEU A 9 27.85 -48.23 52.59
CA LEU A 9 28.16 -47.19 51.56
C LEU A 9 27.29 -45.92 51.82
N LEU A 10 27.85 -44.80 52.30
CA LEU A 10 28.27 -43.60 51.54
C LEU A 10 27.18 -42.92 50.68
N LEU A 11 26.80 -41.68 51.03
CA LEU A 11 27.16 -40.50 50.23
C LEU A 11 26.89 -39.19 50.98
N SER A 12 27.97 -38.45 51.21
CA SER A 12 28.02 -37.09 51.73
C SER A 12 28.09 -36.12 50.54
N VAL A 13 27.36 -35.00 50.56
CA VAL A 13 27.82 -33.76 49.92
C VAL A 13 27.42 -32.57 50.78
N ALA A 14 28.44 -31.97 51.40
CA ALA A 14 28.37 -30.73 52.15
C ALA A 14 28.58 -29.52 51.22
N PHE A 15 27.95 -28.41 51.61
CA PHE A 15 28.16 -27.07 51.10
C PHE A 15 29.63 -26.63 51.23
N ALA A 16 30.16 -26.01 50.18
CA ALA A 16 31.30 -25.09 50.30
C ALA A 16 31.12 -23.89 49.35
N PHE A 17 31.08 -22.71 49.95
CA PHE A 17 31.18 -21.40 49.30
C PHE A 17 32.53 -21.26 48.60
N VAL A 18 32.53 -20.77 47.36
CA VAL A 18 33.67 -20.03 46.79
C VAL A 18 33.14 -18.84 46.01
N LEU A 19 33.40 -17.63 46.52
CA LEU A 19 33.35 -16.39 45.74
C LEU A 19 34.48 -16.41 44.71
N SER A 20 34.16 -16.13 43.45
CA SER A 20 35.14 -15.69 42.46
C SER A 20 34.49 -14.65 41.56
N ALA A 21 34.86 -13.39 41.79
CA ALA A 21 34.66 -12.31 40.84
C ALA A 21 35.74 -12.46 39.76
N CYS A 22 35.34 -12.82 38.54
CA CYS A 22 36.18 -12.68 37.37
C CYS A 22 35.65 -11.52 36.52
N SER A 23 36.48 -10.48 36.46
CA SER A 23 36.48 -9.43 35.47
C SER A 23 36.31 -10.01 34.05
N GLN A 24 35.29 -9.55 33.33
CA GLN A 24 35.21 -9.75 31.88
C GLN A 24 35.00 -8.40 31.19
N LEU A 25 36.13 -7.91 30.67
CA LEU A 25 36.31 -7.16 29.43
C LEU A 25 35.00 -6.74 28.72
N ALA A 26 34.77 -5.43 28.68
CA ALA A 26 33.84 -4.82 27.75
C ALA A 26 34.38 -4.94 26.31
N LEU A 27 33.65 -5.68 25.46
CA LEU A 27 33.79 -5.63 24.01
C LEU A 27 32.73 -4.68 23.43
N PRO A 28 33.02 -3.96 22.34
CA PRO A 28 32.16 -2.91 21.82
C PRO A 28 30.92 -3.49 21.11
N GLY A 29 29.76 -2.92 21.46
CA GLY A 29 28.58 -2.77 20.62
C GLY A 29 28.16 -3.94 19.73
N LYS A 30 27.46 -4.93 20.29
CA LYS A 30 26.38 -5.58 19.52
C LYS A 30 25.16 -4.67 19.62
N GLU A 31 24.93 -3.87 18.58
CA GLU A 31 23.63 -3.25 18.35
C GLU A 31 22.55 -4.33 18.55
N LYS A 32 21.63 -4.07 19.48
CA LYS A 32 20.37 -4.81 19.54
C LYS A 32 19.79 -4.76 18.12
N PRO A 33 19.49 -5.90 17.48
CA PRO A 33 18.74 -5.86 16.24
C PRO A 33 17.47 -5.06 16.53
N ALA A 34 17.26 -3.99 15.76
CA ALA A 34 16.04 -3.21 15.81
C ALA A 34 14.86 -4.20 15.77
N PRO A 35 13.77 -3.96 16.54
CA PRO A 35 12.62 -4.82 16.48
C PRO A 35 12.18 -4.87 15.01
N VAL A 36 12.30 -6.05 14.40
CA VAL A 36 11.77 -6.31 13.06
C VAL A 36 10.29 -6.00 13.21
N ALA A 37 9.81 -4.92 12.57
CA ALA A 37 8.41 -4.56 12.58
C ALA A 37 7.63 -5.82 12.19
N GLU A 38 6.89 -6.38 13.15
CA GLU A 38 6.07 -7.56 12.94
C GLU A 38 5.12 -7.21 11.79
N LYS A 39 5.32 -7.86 10.64
CA LYS A 39 4.42 -7.69 9.51
C LYS A 39 3.06 -8.12 10.01
N VAL A 40 2.12 -7.17 10.06
CA VAL A 40 0.72 -7.41 10.38
C VAL A 40 0.25 -8.61 9.56
N ALA A 41 -0.07 -9.71 10.25
CA ALA A 41 -0.37 -10.98 9.59
C ALA A 41 -1.73 -10.90 8.90
N GLU A 42 -1.73 -10.99 7.57
CA GLU A 42 -2.95 -11.14 6.77
C GLU A 42 -3.56 -12.52 6.97
N ASN A 43 -4.88 -12.58 7.12
CA ASN A 43 -5.57 -13.87 7.09
C ASN A 43 -5.54 -14.48 5.67
N ALA A 44 -5.86 -15.77 5.56
CA ALA A 44 -5.80 -16.49 4.30
C ALA A 44 -6.72 -15.89 3.20
N GLU A 45 -7.88 -15.34 3.57
CA GLU A 45 -8.81 -14.72 2.62
C GLU A 45 -8.21 -13.44 2.02
N LEU A 46 -7.65 -12.56 2.85
CA LEU A 46 -7.00 -11.32 2.39
C LEU A 46 -5.78 -11.62 1.51
N LYS A 47 -4.98 -12.61 1.90
CA LYS A 47 -3.84 -13.06 1.10
C LYS A 47 -4.29 -13.53 -0.29
N ALA A 48 -5.33 -14.37 -0.36
CA ALA A 48 -5.89 -14.86 -1.62
C ALA A 48 -6.41 -13.72 -2.51
N ILE A 49 -7.05 -12.69 -1.92
CA ILE A 49 -7.46 -11.48 -2.67
C ILE A 49 -6.24 -10.78 -3.25
N SER A 50 -5.20 -10.51 -2.46
CA SER A 50 -4.01 -9.80 -2.94
C SER A 50 -3.22 -10.58 -4.00
N ASP A 51 -3.13 -11.90 -3.87
CA ASP A 51 -2.37 -12.74 -4.81
C ASP A 51 -3.13 -12.91 -6.14
N SER A 52 -4.45 -13.13 -6.09
CA SER A 52 -5.28 -13.19 -7.29
C SER A 52 -5.43 -11.85 -7.99
N ALA A 53 -5.40 -10.73 -7.26
CA ALA A 53 -5.55 -9.41 -7.84
C ALA A 53 -4.38 -9.00 -8.76
N LYS A 54 -3.17 -9.50 -8.51
CA LYS A 54 -1.95 -9.07 -9.24
C LYS A 54 -1.94 -9.44 -10.72
N SER A 55 -2.75 -10.42 -11.14
CA SER A 55 -2.93 -10.76 -12.55
C SER A 55 -4.03 -9.95 -13.25
N LEU A 56 -4.79 -9.15 -12.50
CA LEU A 56 -5.90 -8.38 -13.03
C LEU A 56 -5.44 -7.07 -13.67
N PRO A 57 -6.24 -6.50 -14.60
CA PRO A 57 -5.99 -5.16 -15.11
C PRO A 57 -5.90 -4.13 -13.98
N SER A 58 -4.94 -3.22 -14.05
CA SER A 58 -4.69 -2.23 -12.99
C SER A 58 -4.69 -0.79 -13.49
N PHE A 59 -4.81 0.14 -12.54
CA PHE A 59 -4.53 1.56 -12.69
C PHE A 59 -3.46 1.95 -11.66
N ILE A 60 -2.38 2.58 -12.12
CA ILE A 60 -1.27 3.05 -11.30
C ILE A 60 -1.36 4.57 -11.17
N TYR A 61 -1.51 5.08 -9.95
CA TYR A 61 -1.37 6.49 -9.63
C TYR A 61 -0.09 6.73 -8.84
N GLN A 62 0.78 7.61 -9.34
CA GLN A 62 2.08 7.86 -8.74
C GLN A 62 2.24 9.35 -8.36
N THR A 63 2.76 9.57 -7.15
CA THR A 63 3.20 10.86 -6.64
C THR A 63 4.71 10.82 -6.35
N ALA A 64 5.28 11.90 -5.80
CA ALA A 64 6.70 11.91 -5.45
C ALA A 64 7.09 10.84 -4.41
N ASN A 65 6.19 10.51 -3.47
CA ASN A 65 6.51 9.70 -2.29
C ASN A 65 5.67 8.42 -2.17
N GLN A 66 4.69 8.24 -3.06
CA GLN A 66 3.70 7.18 -2.95
C GLN A 66 3.25 6.71 -4.33
N THR A 67 3.06 5.40 -4.47
CA THR A 67 2.42 4.76 -5.61
C THR A 67 1.19 4.01 -5.12
N TYR A 68 0.08 4.17 -5.83
CA TYR A 68 -1.19 3.49 -5.60
C TYR A 68 -1.48 2.62 -6.81
N THR A 69 -1.60 1.30 -6.62
CA THR A 69 -1.96 0.36 -7.69
C THR A 69 -3.32 -0.23 -7.37
N ALA A 70 -4.36 0.19 -8.10
CA ALA A 70 -5.71 -0.37 -7.99
C ALA A 70 -5.91 -1.49 -9.02
N TYR A 71 -6.33 -2.66 -8.56
CA TYR A 71 -6.59 -3.84 -9.39
C TYR A 71 -8.09 -4.06 -9.57
N PHE A 72 -8.50 -4.40 -10.79
CA PHE A 72 -9.90 -4.41 -11.19
C PHE A 72 -10.39 -5.80 -11.60
N SER A 73 -11.50 -6.24 -11.00
CA SER A 73 -12.34 -7.30 -11.57
C SER A 73 -13.52 -6.65 -12.29
N GLY A 74 -13.47 -6.65 -13.62
CA GLY A 74 -14.38 -5.87 -14.45
C GLY A 74 -14.26 -4.37 -14.18
N LYS A 75 -15.35 -3.76 -13.67
CA LYS A 75 -15.40 -2.33 -13.31
C LYS A 75 -15.14 -2.04 -11.82
N ASN A 76 -15.02 -3.08 -10.99
CA ASN A 76 -14.87 -2.94 -9.54
C ASN A 76 -13.41 -3.11 -9.13
N ILE A 77 -12.94 -2.24 -8.25
CA ILE A 77 -11.66 -2.44 -7.58
C ILE A 77 -11.82 -3.58 -6.58
N VAL A 78 -10.87 -4.51 -6.56
CA VAL A 78 -10.82 -5.62 -5.59
C VAL A 78 -9.66 -5.48 -4.60
N TYR A 79 -8.61 -4.78 -4.99
CA TYR A 79 -7.42 -4.60 -4.18
C TYR A 79 -6.71 -3.30 -4.55
N ILE A 80 -6.18 -2.59 -3.56
CA ILE A 80 -5.29 -1.45 -3.77
C ILE A 80 -4.01 -1.71 -2.98
N ASP A 81 -2.88 -1.71 -3.69
CA ASP A 81 -1.54 -1.76 -3.12
C ASP A 81 -0.94 -0.36 -3.08
N VAL A 82 -0.67 0.15 -1.89
CA VAL A 82 -0.06 1.44 -1.66
C VAL A 82 1.38 1.22 -1.19
N SER A 83 2.35 1.69 -1.98
CA SER A 83 3.78 1.58 -1.70
C SER A 83 4.44 2.95 -1.63
N GLY A 84 5.54 3.07 -0.88
CA GLY A 84 6.19 4.34 -0.54
C GLY A 84 6.09 4.66 0.95
N ASN A 85 6.05 5.95 1.31
CA ASN A 85 6.17 6.39 2.71
C ASN A 85 5.06 5.86 3.62
N ASN A 86 3.81 5.78 3.12
CA ASN A 86 2.66 5.28 3.86
C ASN A 86 2.16 3.98 3.24
N ALA A 87 2.94 2.90 3.35
CA ALA A 87 2.57 1.63 2.77
C ALA A 87 1.28 1.07 3.41
N GLU A 88 0.34 0.68 2.57
CA GLU A 88 -1.00 0.23 2.98
C GLU A 88 -1.56 -0.73 1.93
N LYS A 89 -2.38 -1.67 2.39
CA LYS A 89 -3.13 -2.60 1.55
C LYS A 89 -4.61 -2.45 1.83
N ILE A 90 -5.39 -2.17 0.79
CA ILE A 90 -6.84 -1.98 0.91
C ILE A 90 -7.53 -3.13 0.17
N TYR A 91 -8.37 -3.86 0.87
CA TYR A 91 -9.08 -5.03 0.35
C TYR A 91 -10.54 -4.71 0.15
N LEU A 92 -11.07 -5.08 -1.02
CA LEU A 92 -12.45 -4.83 -1.37
C LEU A 92 -13.16 -6.11 -1.80
N LYS A 93 -14.45 -6.17 -1.49
CA LYS A 93 -15.38 -7.18 -2.00
C LYS A 93 -16.65 -6.47 -2.44
N ASN A 94 -17.11 -6.74 -3.66
CA ASN A 94 -18.29 -6.11 -4.24
C ASN A 94 -18.27 -4.56 -4.17
N GLY A 95 -17.09 -3.95 -4.36
CA GLY A 95 -16.91 -2.50 -4.31
C GLY A 95 -16.89 -1.88 -2.91
N GLN A 96 -17.01 -2.68 -1.85
CA GLN A 96 -16.95 -2.22 -0.46
C GLN A 96 -15.59 -2.56 0.15
N VAL A 97 -15.04 -1.63 0.94
CA VAL A 97 -13.81 -1.87 1.71
C VAL A 97 -14.11 -2.85 2.84
N ILE A 98 -13.47 -4.02 2.80
CA ILE A 98 -13.64 -5.07 3.82
C ILE A 98 -12.49 -5.10 4.82
N ALA A 99 -11.29 -4.67 4.42
CA ALA A 99 -10.16 -4.58 5.32
C ALA A 99 -9.12 -3.57 4.84
N VAL A 100 -8.34 -3.05 5.79
CA VAL A 100 -7.17 -2.20 5.55
C VAL A 100 -6.02 -2.70 6.40
N ALA A 101 -4.89 -3.06 5.79
CA ALA A 101 -3.67 -3.41 6.50
C ALA A 101 -2.64 -2.31 6.28
N ASN A 102 -2.11 -1.74 7.36
CA ASN A 102 -0.97 -0.84 7.30
C ASN A 102 0.12 -1.35 8.27
N GLY A 103 1.28 -0.69 8.28
CA GLY A 103 2.41 -1.12 9.13
C GLY A 103 2.13 -1.19 10.63
N ALA A 104 0.98 -0.70 11.12
CA ALA A 104 0.62 -0.70 12.53
C ALA A 104 -0.48 -1.71 12.89
N LYS A 105 -1.50 -1.90 12.03
CA LYS A 105 -2.68 -2.70 12.35
C LYS A 105 -3.39 -3.22 11.10
N LEU A 106 -4.06 -4.36 11.25
CA LEU A 106 -5.09 -4.83 10.34
C LEU A 106 -6.45 -4.38 10.88
N TYR A 107 -7.15 -3.55 10.11
CA TYR A 107 -8.53 -3.18 10.36
C TYR A 107 -9.42 -4.09 9.52
N ASP A 108 -10.03 -5.10 10.16
CA ASP A 108 -11.06 -5.93 9.54
C ASP A 108 -12.45 -5.35 9.83
N PHE A 109 -13.17 -4.94 8.79
CA PHE A 109 -14.48 -4.30 8.91
C PHE A 109 -15.65 -5.28 8.85
N LYS A 110 -15.37 -6.59 8.77
CA LYS A 110 -16.39 -7.63 8.95
C LYS A 110 -16.73 -7.86 10.42
N ALA A 111 -15.84 -7.49 11.33
CA ALA A 111 -16.05 -7.61 12.78
C ALA A 111 -17.00 -6.51 13.29
N ALA A 112 -17.90 -6.88 14.20
CA ALA A 112 -18.76 -5.92 14.89
C ALA A 112 -17.93 -5.06 15.86
N ASN A 113 -18.17 -3.75 15.87
CA ASN A 113 -17.48 -2.68 16.63
C ASN A 113 -16.16 -2.17 16.04
N ALA A 114 -16.27 -1.15 15.18
CA ALA A 114 -15.13 -0.38 14.70
C ALA A 114 -14.77 0.73 15.69
N ASP A 115 -13.54 0.72 16.20
CA ASP A 115 -12.99 1.85 16.95
C ASP A 115 -12.83 3.11 16.05
N ALA A 116 -12.58 4.28 16.65
CA ALA A 116 -12.44 5.54 15.89
C ALA A 116 -11.32 5.50 14.84
N GLN A 117 -10.25 4.72 15.06
CA GLN A 117 -9.16 4.57 14.10
C GLN A 117 -9.60 3.69 12.92
N ALA A 118 -10.35 2.63 13.18
CA ALA A 118 -10.94 1.77 12.17
C ALA A 118 -11.91 2.56 11.26
N VAL A 119 -12.78 3.39 11.84
CA VAL A 119 -13.68 4.27 11.07
C VAL A 119 -12.89 5.23 10.18
N LYS A 120 -11.83 5.84 10.71
CA LYS A 120 -10.95 6.74 9.94
C LYS A 120 -10.23 6.01 8.81
N ALA A 121 -9.68 4.82 9.08
CA ALA A 121 -9.01 3.99 8.09
C ALA A 121 -9.97 3.62 6.95
N LYS A 122 -11.19 3.19 7.28
CA LYS A 122 -12.22 2.88 6.29
C LYS A 122 -12.56 4.07 5.41
N LYS A 123 -12.82 5.24 6.01
CA LYS A 123 -13.14 6.48 5.26
C LYS A 123 -12.02 6.91 4.32
N ASN A 124 -10.77 6.80 4.77
CA ASN A 124 -9.60 7.10 3.95
C ASN A 124 -9.48 6.12 2.78
N ALA A 125 -9.66 4.83 3.03
CA ALA A 125 -9.67 3.80 2.01
C ALA A 125 -10.78 4.05 0.97
N GLU A 126 -12.01 4.31 1.41
CA GLU A 126 -13.14 4.65 0.53
C GLU A 126 -12.87 5.88 -0.34
N ALA A 127 -12.19 6.90 0.21
CA ALA A 127 -11.76 8.06 -0.56
C ALA A 127 -10.79 7.68 -1.69
N TRP A 128 -9.87 6.74 -1.44
CA TRP A 128 -8.99 6.20 -2.47
C TRP A 128 -9.73 5.37 -3.51
N VAL A 129 -10.70 4.53 -3.10
CA VAL A 129 -11.56 3.79 -4.04
C VAL A 129 -12.24 4.75 -5.03
N LYS A 130 -12.78 5.87 -4.53
CA LYS A 130 -13.41 6.90 -5.38
C LYS A 130 -12.42 7.56 -6.34
N LYS A 131 -11.19 7.85 -5.88
CA LYS A 131 -10.15 8.49 -6.69
C LYS A 131 -9.59 7.58 -7.77
N LEU A 132 -9.44 6.28 -7.48
CA LEU A 132 -8.77 5.33 -8.36
C LEU A 132 -9.74 4.58 -9.28
N GLY A 133 -11.04 4.59 -8.99
CA GLY A 133 -12.05 3.87 -9.77
C GLY A 133 -12.33 4.46 -11.16
N TYR A 134 -13.27 3.85 -11.89
CA TYR A 134 -13.76 4.36 -13.17
C TYR A 134 -14.48 5.72 -12.99
N ASN A 135 -14.13 6.72 -13.80
CA ASN A 135 -14.84 7.99 -13.90
C ASN A 135 -15.83 7.99 -15.08
N SER A 136 -16.50 9.12 -15.30
CA SER A 136 -17.47 9.26 -16.39
C SER A 136 -16.80 9.18 -17.77
N ALA A 137 -15.57 9.67 -17.93
CA ALA A 137 -14.84 9.59 -19.19
C ALA A 137 -14.53 8.14 -19.57
N ASP A 138 -14.04 7.34 -18.63
CA ASP A 138 -13.77 5.92 -18.83
C ASP A 138 -15.03 5.14 -19.26
N ARG A 139 -16.22 5.55 -18.78
CA ARG A 139 -17.50 4.89 -19.10
C ARG A 139 -18.07 5.28 -20.46
N ASN A 140 -17.74 6.47 -20.95
CA ASN A 140 -18.37 7.08 -22.12
C ASN A 140 -17.43 7.20 -23.32
N ILE A 141 -16.21 6.69 -23.22
CA ILE A 141 -15.19 6.79 -24.27
C ILE A 141 -15.64 6.22 -25.63
N GLY A 142 -16.43 5.13 -25.63
CA GLY A 142 -17.01 4.57 -26.85
C GLY A 142 -17.97 5.51 -27.60
N ALA A 143 -18.49 6.55 -26.93
CA ALA A 143 -19.32 7.57 -27.56
C ALA A 143 -18.50 8.77 -28.11
N VAL A 144 -17.20 8.84 -27.80
CA VAL A 144 -16.32 9.94 -28.23
C VAL A 144 -15.88 9.71 -29.67
N ARG A 145 -16.46 10.47 -30.61
CA ARG A 145 -16.19 10.39 -32.06
C ARG A 145 -15.07 11.34 -32.53
N THR A 146 -14.14 11.69 -31.65
CA THR A 146 -13.00 12.56 -31.97
C THR A 146 -11.75 11.74 -32.27
N GLY A 147 -10.73 12.36 -32.89
CA GLY A 147 -9.44 11.70 -33.13
C GLY A 147 -8.77 11.20 -31.84
N GLU A 148 -7.85 10.24 -32.00
CA GLU A 148 -7.18 9.53 -30.89
C GLU A 148 -6.46 10.48 -29.91
N GLU A 149 -5.85 11.56 -30.40
CA GLU A 149 -5.23 12.58 -29.54
C GLU A 149 -6.23 13.31 -28.64
N ALA A 150 -7.44 13.58 -29.15
CA ALA A 150 -8.49 14.22 -28.37
C ALA A 150 -9.04 13.25 -27.31
N LYS A 151 -9.17 11.96 -27.64
CA LYS A 151 -9.50 10.90 -26.68
C LYS A 151 -8.46 10.81 -25.56
N LEU A 152 -7.17 10.78 -25.93
CA LEU A 152 -6.05 10.79 -24.98
C LEU A 152 -6.13 11.97 -24.01
N ASN A 153 -6.29 13.18 -24.55
CA ASN A 153 -6.42 14.38 -23.73
C ASN A 153 -7.65 14.31 -22.80
N TYR A 154 -8.80 13.87 -23.32
CA TYR A 154 -10.02 13.75 -22.54
C TYR A 154 -9.89 12.79 -21.37
N LEU A 155 -9.42 11.55 -21.62
CA LEU A 155 -9.22 10.52 -20.60
C LEU A 155 -8.23 10.97 -19.53
N CYS A 156 -7.08 11.50 -19.95
CA CYS A 156 -6.04 11.94 -19.02
C CYS A 156 -6.50 13.10 -18.13
N ILE A 157 -7.16 14.12 -18.69
CA ILE A 157 -7.64 15.26 -17.91
C ILE A 157 -8.75 14.84 -16.94
N ALA A 158 -9.70 14.00 -17.39
CA ALA A 158 -10.74 13.49 -16.50
C ALA A 158 -10.16 12.67 -15.34
N LYS A 159 -9.13 11.85 -15.60
CA LYS A 159 -8.44 11.08 -14.55
C LYS A 159 -7.68 11.98 -13.59
N VAL A 160 -6.98 13.01 -14.08
CA VAL A 160 -6.33 14.03 -13.24
C VAL A 160 -7.34 14.72 -12.33
N GLN A 161 -8.46 15.18 -12.88
CA GLN A 161 -9.52 15.84 -12.10
C GLN A 161 -10.06 14.94 -10.99
N GLN A 162 -10.23 13.64 -11.28
CA GLN A 162 -10.68 12.64 -10.32
C GLN A 162 -9.67 12.42 -9.19
N VAL A 163 -8.40 12.12 -9.50
CA VAL A 163 -7.40 11.80 -8.46
C VAL A 163 -7.02 13.03 -7.62
N ALA A 164 -6.96 14.20 -8.26
CA ALA A 164 -6.64 15.46 -7.59
C ALA A 164 -7.84 16.10 -6.87
N GLY A 165 -9.06 15.61 -7.13
CA GLY A 165 -10.27 16.14 -6.50
C GLY A 165 -10.59 17.59 -6.90
N THR A 166 -10.21 18.01 -8.12
CA THR A 166 -10.44 19.37 -8.62
C THR A 166 -10.99 19.34 -10.04
N LYS A 167 -11.90 20.26 -10.36
CA LYS A 167 -12.34 20.50 -11.74
C LYS A 167 -11.38 21.42 -12.52
N ARG A 168 -10.57 22.21 -11.81
CA ARG A 168 -9.66 23.21 -12.37
C ARG A 168 -8.29 22.58 -12.66
N VAL A 169 -8.03 22.33 -13.94
CA VAL A 169 -6.74 21.86 -14.46
C VAL A 169 -6.28 22.85 -15.52
N LEU A 170 -5.26 23.65 -15.20
CA LEU A 170 -4.66 24.60 -16.13
C LEU A 170 -3.38 23.99 -16.69
N ARG A 171 -3.27 23.94 -18.02
CA ARG A 171 -2.11 23.36 -18.69
C ARG A 171 -1.24 24.51 -19.19
N THR A 172 0.06 24.44 -18.94
CA THR A 172 1.02 25.29 -19.64
C THR A 172 1.38 24.57 -20.93
N SER A 173 1.14 25.19 -22.09
CA SER A 173 1.50 24.64 -23.42
C SER A 173 3.00 24.29 -23.53
N ALA A 174 3.47 23.41 -24.42
CA ALA A 174 2.83 22.59 -25.45
C ALA A 174 2.65 21.13 -24.98
N ASN A 175 1.56 20.48 -25.40
CA ASN A 175 1.39 19.04 -25.22
C ASN A 175 2.49 18.32 -26.00
N SER A 176 3.39 17.61 -25.32
CA SER A 176 4.14 16.53 -25.93
C SER A 176 3.31 15.27 -25.78
N ALA A 177 2.24 15.16 -26.58
CA ALA A 177 1.65 13.86 -26.87
C ALA A 177 2.74 13.09 -27.62
N GLY A 178 3.50 12.27 -26.89
CA GLY A 178 4.58 11.49 -27.48
C GLY A 178 4.06 10.33 -28.34
N SER A 179 2.75 10.07 -28.27
CA SER A 179 1.97 9.11 -29.04
C SER A 179 0.47 9.34 -28.82
N THR A 180 -0.39 8.53 -29.45
CA THR A 180 -1.82 8.44 -29.18
C THR A 180 -2.17 7.82 -27.82
N GLU A 181 -1.19 7.26 -27.11
CA GLU A 181 -1.40 6.52 -25.87
C GLU A 181 -0.71 7.17 -24.66
N ARG A 182 0.20 8.13 -24.87
CA ARG A 182 0.97 8.76 -23.80
C ARG A 182 0.98 10.26 -23.90
N LEU A 183 0.55 10.90 -22.82
CA LEU A 183 0.48 12.34 -22.67
C LEU A 183 1.38 12.80 -21.53
N THR A 184 2.38 13.60 -21.87
CA THR A 184 3.21 14.29 -20.89
C THR A 184 2.87 15.78 -20.91
N ALA A 185 2.78 16.39 -19.74
CA ALA A 185 2.45 17.81 -19.64
C ALA A 185 2.99 18.43 -18.35
N LYS A 186 3.33 19.72 -18.42
CA LYS A 186 3.39 20.58 -17.22
C LYS A 186 2.01 21.16 -16.98
N MET A 187 1.50 21.04 -15.76
CA MET A 187 0.17 21.51 -15.41
C MET A 187 0.10 22.11 -14.02
N ARG A 188 -0.94 22.88 -13.78
CA ARG A 188 -1.26 23.53 -12.53
C ARG A 188 -2.63 23.04 -12.08
N LEU A 189 -2.66 22.41 -10.92
CA LEU A 189 -3.87 21.98 -10.23
C LEU A 189 -4.20 23.08 -9.21
N ASN A 190 -5.48 23.44 -9.07
CA ASN A 190 -6.01 24.48 -8.17
C ASN A 190 -5.02 24.98 -7.08
N GLY A 191 -4.48 26.19 -7.20
CA GLY A 191 -3.34 26.69 -6.40
C GLY A 191 -2.22 27.22 -7.29
N ASN A 192 -1.02 27.57 -6.76
CA ASN A 192 0.12 28.11 -7.53
C ASN A 192 1.17 27.05 -7.93
N GLN A 193 0.96 25.78 -7.55
CA GLN A 193 1.94 24.71 -7.73
C GLN A 193 1.90 24.10 -9.13
N PHE A 194 3.07 23.89 -9.72
CA PHE A 194 3.22 23.16 -10.97
C PHE A 194 3.51 21.68 -10.73
N TYR A 195 2.96 20.85 -11.60
CA TYR A 195 3.14 19.40 -11.62
C TYR A 195 3.64 18.96 -12.99
N ARG A 196 4.53 17.98 -12.99
CA ARG A 196 4.82 17.13 -14.14
C ARG A 196 3.81 15.98 -14.15
N MET A 197 3.02 15.93 -15.22
CA MET A 197 2.10 14.85 -15.50
C MET A 197 2.70 13.90 -16.54
N ASP A 198 2.56 12.60 -16.28
CA ASP A 198 2.77 11.54 -17.26
C ASP A 198 1.55 10.60 -17.21
N CYS A 199 0.76 10.57 -18.27
CA CYS A 199 -0.47 9.79 -18.38
C CYS A 199 -0.34 8.79 -19.52
N VAL A 200 -0.66 7.53 -19.25
CA VAL A 200 -0.57 6.42 -20.21
C VAL A 200 -1.90 5.69 -20.27
N LEU A 201 -2.37 5.42 -21.49
CA LEU A 201 -3.56 4.63 -21.76
C LEU A 201 -3.22 3.14 -21.93
N SER A 202 -4.22 2.30 -21.73
CA SER A 202 -4.24 0.92 -22.18
C SER A 202 -5.64 0.66 -22.74
N GLY A 203 -5.74 0.64 -24.08
CA GLY A 203 -7.01 0.74 -24.78
C GLY A 203 -7.78 2.00 -24.37
N ASP A 204 -9.03 1.82 -23.99
CA ASP A 204 -10.01 2.88 -23.73
C ASP A 204 -9.96 3.52 -22.33
N ARG A 205 -8.85 3.33 -21.59
CA ARG A 205 -8.74 3.82 -20.20
C ARG A 205 -7.32 4.24 -19.83
N VAL A 206 -7.22 5.07 -18.80
CA VAL A 206 -5.92 5.43 -18.19
C VAL A 206 -5.40 4.25 -17.36
N ALA A 207 -4.25 3.70 -17.74
CA ALA A 207 -3.55 2.64 -17.02
C ALA A 207 -2.51 3.20 -16.04
N LYS A 208 -1.91 4.35 -16.35
CA LYS A 208 -0.97 5.02 -15.45
C LYS A 208 -1.17 6.52 -15.47
N LEU A 209 -1.07 7.13 -14.28
CA LEU A 209 -1.00 8.57 -14.11
C LEU A 209 0.02 8.92 -13.04
N SER A 210 1.06 9.67 -13.40
CA SER A 210 1.98 10.28 -12.46
C SER A 210 1.68 11.77 -12.34
N LEU A 211 1.60 12.30 -11.12
CA LEU A 211 1.50 13.73 -10.82
C LEU A 211 2.57 14.10 -9.80
N ILE A 212 3.70 14.62 -10.28
CA ILE A 212 4.86 14.96 -9.44
C ILE A 212 4.99 16.47 -9.37
N ALA A 213 4.93 17.02 -8.17
CA ALA A 213 5.20 18.42 -7.90
C ALA A 213 6.59 18.82 -8.40
N ASN A 214 6.68 19.91 -9.17
CA ASN A 214 7.95 20.57 -9.40
C ASN A 214 8.33 21.27 -8.08
N LYS A 215 9.49 20.90 -7.53
CA LYS A 215 10.13 21.64 -6.43
C LYS A 215 10.81 22.88 -6.99
#